data_AF-A0A841WHA8-F1
#
_entry.id   AF-A0A841WHA8-F1
#
_cell.length_a   1.000
_cell.length_b   1.000
_cell.length_c   1.000
_cell.angle_alpha   90.00
_cell.angle_beta   90.00
_cell.angle_gamma   90.00
#
_symmetry.space_group_name_H-M   'P 1'
#
loop_
_entity.id
_entity.type
_entity.pdbx_description
1 polymer ?
#
loop_
_entity_poly.entity_id
_entity_poly.type
_entity_poly.pdbx_seq_one_letter_code
_entity_poly.pdbx_strand_id
1 'polypeptide(L)'
;MYDIITTESEDTAVNQAVNSVIQGNVGVITSPNGHYRFITPSNTLLEGNGGQDQEVLVIVGHGSGDSLSGFKVWSRYKDDFKTQDLDWKTKKIVYILACSTASDEQQAYLGYKNFAETVKKDFPEATVWAASSSVSSQTLLGNWQKVEL
;
A
#
# COMPACT_ATOMS: atom_id res chain seq x y z
N MET A 1 11.90 -5.22 7.42
CA MET A 1 12.12 -4.41 6.19
C MET A 1 10.97 -3.46 5.91
N TYR A 2 11.29 -2.19 5.66
CA TYR A 2 10.33 -1.19 5.17
C TYR A 2 10.26 -1.28 3.64
N ASP A 3 9.19 -1.88 3.13
CA ASP A 3 9.02 -2.10 1.70
C ASP A 3 8.00 -1.14 1.11
N ILE A 4 8.34 -0.50 0.00
CA ILE A 4 7.43 0.29 -0.83
C ILE A 4 7.29 -0.45 -2.16
N ILE A 5 6.07 -0.83 -2.52
CA ILE A 5 5.81 -1.61 -3.74
C ILE A 5 4.84 -0.91 -4.67
N THR A 6 5.06 -1.05 -5.98
CA THR A 6 4.12 -0.63 -7.01
C THR A 6 4.32 -1.40 -8.32
N THR A 7 3.23 -1.67 -9.04
CA THR A 7 3.28 -2.15 -10.43
C THR A 7 3.30 -1.01 -11.45
N GLU A 8 3.18 0.25 -11.00
CA GLU A 8 2.96 1.43 -11.83
C GLU A 8 4.14 2.41 -11.73
N SER A 9 5.38 1.90 -11.78
CA SER A 9 6.61 2.71 -11.57
C SER A 9 6.87 3.81 -12.61
N GLU A 10 6.14 3.81 -13.72
CA GLU A 10 6.22 4.86 -14.75
C GLU A 10 5.13 5.93 -14.59
N ASP A 11 4.15 5.73 -13.70
CA ASP A 11 3.08 6.69 -13.46
C ASP A 11 3.59 7.85 -12.59
N THR A 12 3.36 9.08 -13.07
CA THR A 12 3.85 10.30 -12.42
C THR A 12 3.22 10.54 -11.04
N ALA A 13 1.93 10.24 -10.88
CA ALA A 13 1.23 10.43 -9.61
C ALA A 13 1.66 9.37 -8.59
N VAL A 14 1.85 8.12 -9.03
CA VAL A 14 2.37 7.02 -8.20
C VAL A 14 3.79 7.34 -7.73
N ASN A 15 4.68 7.76 -8.64
CA ASN A 15 6.05 8.15 -8.26
C ASN A 15 6.07 9.34 -7.30
N GLN A 16 5.17 10.31 -7.48
CA GLN A 16 5.02 11.41 -6.54
C GLN A 16 4.56 10.94 -5.15
N ALA A 17 3.65 9.97 -5.09
CA ALA A 17 3.21 9.36 -3.84
C ALA A 17 4.34 8.58 -3.14
N VAL A 18 5.12 7.80 -3.89
CA VAL A 18 6.32 7.11 -3.39
C VAL A 18 7.31 8.11 -2.80
N ASN A 19 7.62 9.19 -3.53
CA ASN A 19 8.53 10.23 -3.04
C ASN A 19 8.01 10.90 -1.76
N SER A 20 6.71 11.13 -1.66
CA SER A 20 6.10 11.69 -0.45
C SER A 20 6.19 10.75 0.75
N VAL A 21 6.08 9.43 0.55
CA VAL A 21 6.32 8.42 1.60
C VAL A 21 7.77 8.48 2.07
N ILE A 22 8.72 8.50 1.13
CA ILE A 22 10.16 8.55 1.42
C ILE A 22 10.52 9.81 2.21
N GLN A 23 9.97 10.96 1.82
CA GLN A 23 10.18 12.25 2.49
C GLN A 23 9.51 12.33 3.87
N GLY A 24 8.63 11.38 4.21
CA GLY A 24 7.87 11.42 5.45
C GLY A 24 6.83 12.53 5.49
N ASN A 25 6.21 12.84 4.34
CA ASN A 25 5.15 13.84 4.28
C ASN A 25 3.94 13.43 5.14
N VAL A 26 3.23 14.45 5.63
CA VAL A 26 2.24 14.38 6.71
C VAL A 26 1.11 13.38 6.43
N GLY A 27 0.91 12.37 7.29
CA GLY A 27 -0.19 11.43 7.13
C GLY A 27 -0.17 10.29 8.16
N VAL A 28 -0.95 9.23 7.90
CA VAL A 28 -0.99 8.00 8.73
C VAL A 28 0.18 7.05 8.43
N ILE A 29 0.87 7.26 7.30
CA ILE A 29 2.01 6.46 6.86
C ILE A 29 3.28 6.92 7.58
N THR A 30 3.91 6.02 8.31
CA THR A 30 5.19 6.27 9.00
C THR A 30 6.34 6.46 8.01
N SER A 31 7.22 7.44 8.19
CA SER A 31 8.40 7.60 7.31
C SER A 31 9.40 6.45 7.44
N PRO A 32 10.05 6.02 6.34
CA PRO A 32 11.16 5.05 6.39
C PRO A 32 12.47 5.63 6.95
N ASN A 33 12.58 6.96 7.14
CA ASN A 33 13.80 7.65 7.60
C ASN A 33 15.06 7.32 6.79
N GLY A 34 14.93 7.23 5.45
CA GLY A 34 16.05 6.92 4.54
C GLY A 34 16.46 5.44 4.50
N HIS A 35 15.66 4.55 5.07
CA HIS A 35 15.92 3.12 5.13
C HIS A 35 14.74 2.32 4.57
N TYR A 36 14.78 1.97 3.28
CA TYR A 36 13.67 1.27 2.62
C TYR A 36 14.12 0.44 1.43
N ARG A 37 13.24 -0.46 0.98
CA ARG A 37 13.32 -1.09 -0.34
C ARG A 37 12.20 -0.55 -1.21
N PHE A 38 12.52 -0.07 -2.40
CA PHE A 38 11.53 0.23 -3.43
C PHE A 38 11.50 -0.90 -4.44
N ILE A 39 10.37 -1.60 -4.52
CA ILE A 39 10.23 -2.84 -5.26
C ILE A 39 9.18 -2.67 -6.35
N THR A 40 9.57 -2.99 -7.57
CA THR A 40 8.69 -3.12 -8.74
C THR A 40 8.72 -4.57 -9.23
N PRO A 41 7.85 -4.98 -10.16
CA PRO A 41 7.90 -6.33 -10.72
C PRO A 41 9.25 -6.70 -11.33
N SER A 42 10.00 -5.72 -11.85
CA SER A 42 11.26 -5.92 -12.57
C SER A 42 12.51 -5.56 -11.78
N ASN A 43 12.40 -4.82 -10.68
CA ASN A 43 13.57 -4.30 -9.98
C ASN A 43 13.34 -4.13 -8.47
N THR A 44 14.42 -4.17 -7.71
CA THR A 44 14.46 -3.76 -6.31
C THR A 44 15.59 -2.77 -6.11
N LEU A 45 15.25 -1.56 -5.65
CA LEU A 45 16.19 -0.55 -5.19
C LEU A 45 16.26 -0.61 -3.66
N LEU A 46 17.48 -0.66 -3.11
CA LEU A 46 17.74 -0.68 -1.68
C LEU A 46 18.36 0.64 -1.25
N GLU A 47 17.73 1.34 -0.32
CA GLU A 47 18.27 2.55 0.32
C GLU A 47 18.62 2.30 1.78
N GLY A 48 19.81 2.75 2.18
CA GLY A 48 20.38 2.47 3.50
C GLY A 48 20.43 0.97 3.81
N ASN A 49 19.91 0.56 4.97
CA ASN A 49 19.83 -0.86 5.34
C ASN A 49 18.51 -1.53 4.92
N GLY A 50 17.65 -0.87 4.14
CA GLY A 50 16.33 -1.39 3.75
C GLY A 50 15.28 -1.40 4.86
N GLY A 51 15.54 -0.71 5.96
CA GLY A 51 14.64 -0.66 7.12
C GLY A 51 14.47 -2.05 7.74
N GLN A 52 15.57 -2.81 7.88
CA GLN A 52 15.54 -4.21 8.33
C GLN A 52 14.70 -4.43 9.59
N ASP A 53 14.79 -3.52 10.56
CA ASP A 53 14.07 -3.58 11.83
C ASP A 53 12.62 -3.03 11.77
N GLN A 54 12.18 -2.57 10.60
CA GLN A 54 10.85 -2.01 10.39
C GLN A 54 9.99 -3.07 9.71
N GLU A 55 8.90 -3.55 10.31
CA GLU A 55 8.04 -4.60 9.70
C GLU A 55 6.88 -3.96 8.91
N VAL A 56 7.20 -3.07 7.96
CA VAL A 56 6.24 -2.22 7.24
C VAL A 56 6.18 -2.54 5.76
N LEU A 57 4.98 -2.52 5.18
CA LEU A 57 4.73 -2.57 3.74
C LEU A 57 3.86 -1.39 3.32
N VAL A 58 4.27 -0.67 2.29
CA VAL A 58 3.48 0.37 1.63
C VAL A 58 3.21 -0.07 0.20
N ILE A 59 1.94 -0.26 -0.13
CA ILE A 59 1.46 -0.65 -1.45
C ILE A 59 0.94 0.60 -2.13
N VAL A 60 1.54 1.02 -3.24
CA VAL A 60 1.22 2.30 -3.91
C VAL A 60 0.67 2.04 -5.30
N GLY A 61 -0.47 2.67 -5.61
CA GLY A 61 -1.08 2.58 -6.94
C GLY A 61 -2.38 3.36 -7.05
N HIS A 62 -2.99 3.34 -8.24
CA HIS A 62 -4.35 3.84 -8.43
C HIS A 62 -5.39 2.89 -7.81
N GLY A 63 -6.45 3.42 -7.21
CA GLY A 63 -7.42 2.62 -6.47
C GLY A 63 -8.88 2.92 -6.81
N SER A 64 -9.70 1.90 -6.61
CA SER A 64 -11.15 1.98 -6.49
C SER A 64 -11.62 1.02 -5.40
N GLY A 65 -12.92 1.02 -5.08
CA GLY A 65 -13.48 0.07 -4.10
C GLY A 65 -13.24 -1.40 -4.48
N ASP A 66 -12.96 -1.69 -5.75
CA ASP A 66 -12.79 -3.05 -6.24
C ASP A 66 -11.51 -3.33 -7.00
N SER A 67 -10.58 -2.40 -7.01
CA SER A 67 -9.31 -2.61 -7.71
C SER A 67 -8.17 -1.79 -7.15
N LEU A 68 -6.96 -2.29 -7.42
CA LEU A 68 -5.70 -1.62 -7.19
C LEU A 68 -4.84 -1.80 -8.45
N SER A 69 -4.35 -0.71 -9.04
CA SER A 69 -3.52 -0.71 -10.25
C SER A 69 -4.13 -1.51 -11.40
N GLY A 70 -5.47 -1.46 -11.54
CA GLY A 70 -6.23 -2.23 -12.52
C GLY A 70 -6.51 -3.70 -12.15
N PHE A 71 -5.94 -4.21 -11.05
CA PHE A 71 -6.18 -5.56 -10.56
C PHE A 71 -7.43 -5.62 -9.68
N LYS A 72 -8.40 -6.43 -10.08
CA LYS A 72 -9.62 -6.70 -9.28
C LYS A 72 -9.46 -7.78 -8.21
N VAL A 73 -8.31 -8.45 -8.20
CA VAL A 73 -8.03 -9.60 -7.32
C VAL A 73 -6.64 -9.43 -6.74
N TRP A 74 -6.55 -9.36 -5.40
CA TRP A 74 -5.30 -9.18 -4.67
C TRP A 74 -4.21 -10.19 -5.05
N SER A 75 -4.55 -11.48 -5.18
CA SER A 75 -3.56 -12.51 -5.52
C SER A 75 -2.90 -12.27 -6.88
N ARG A 76 -3.63 -11.71 -7.86
CA ARG A 76 -3.04 -11.36 -9.16
C ARG A 76 -2.08 -10.19 -9.07
N TYR A 77 -2.38 -9.19 -8.24
CA TYR A 77 -1.44 -8.11 -7.96
C TYR A 77 -0.17 -8.65 -7.30
N LYS A 78 -0.30 -9.56 -6.31
CA LYS A 78 0.85 -10.20 -5.67
C LYS A 78 1.70 -11.03 -6.63
N ASP A 79 1.09 -11.71 -7.59
CA ASP A 79 1.79 -12.56 -8.55
C ASP A 79 2.80 -11.79 -9.41
N ASP A 80 2.60 -10.49 -9.63
CA ASP A 80 3.56 -9.62 -10.33
C ASP A 80 4.89 -9.46 -9.56
N PHE A 81 4.88 -9.69 -8.25
CA PHE A 81 6.05 -9.63 -7.39
C PHE A 81 6.64 -11.01 -7.05
N LYS A 82 6.14 -12.09 -7.66
CA LYS A 82 6.55 -13.47 -7.29
C LYS A 82 8.04 -13.76 -7.49
N THR A 83 8.72 -12.98 -8.33
CA THR A 83 10.17 -13.09 -8.58
C THR A 83 11.00 -12.19 -7.65
N GLN A 84 10.36 -11.32 -6.88
CA GLN A 84 11.00 -10.44 -5.93
C GLN A 84 11.09 -11.10 -4.55
N ASP A 85 12.16 -10.81 -3.82
CA ASP A 85 12.35 -11.28 -2.44
C ASP A 85 11.55 -10.42 -1.45
N LEU A 86 10.23 -10.61 -1.44
CA LEU A 86 9.31 -9.90 -0.56
C LEU A 86 8.82 -10.80 0.57
N ASP A 87 9.12 -10.39 1.80
CA ASP A 87 8.61 -11.05 3.00
C ASP A 87 7.19 -10.55 3.31
N TRP A 88 6.20 -11.27 2.77
CA TRP A 88 4.79 -10.98 2.99
C TRP A 88 4.33 -11.31 4.42
N LYS A 89 4.96 -12.27 5.10
CA LYS A 89 4.39 -12.88 6.31
C LYS A 89 4.74 -12.13 7.58
N THR A 90 5.89 -11.47 7.63
CA THR A 90 6.36 -10.79 8.86
C THR A 90 5.85 -9.37 9.00
N LYS A 91 5.19 -8.82 7.97
CA LYS A 91 4.68 -7.44 8.01
C LYS A 91 3.69 -7.25 9.16
N LYS A 92 3.93 -6.23 9.98
CA LYS A 92 3.05 -5.80 11.09
C LYS A 92 2.16 -4.65 10.70
N ILE A 93 2.60 -3.81 9.76
CA ILE A 93 1.83 -2.67 9.27
C ILE A 93 1.82 -2.71 7.76
N VAL A 94 0.64 -2.61 7.17
CA VAL A 94 0.44 -2.52 5.73
C VAL A 94 -0.35 -1.26 5.43
N TYR A 95 0.16 -0.42 4.54
CA TYR A 95 -0.53 0.74 4.02
C TYR A 95 -0.92 0.49 2.57
N ILE A 96 -2.20 0.63 2.25
CA ILE A 96 -2.70 0.66 0.87
C ILE A 96 -2.84 2.13 0.48
N LEU A 97 -1.79 2.69 -0.10
CA LEU A 97 -1.74 4.06 -0.59
C LEU A 97 -2.38 4.13 -1.99
N ALA A 98 -3.71 4.07 -1.99
CA ALA A 98 -4.55 4.14 -3.18
C ALA A 98 -5.94 4.70 -2.82
N CYS A 99 -6.57 5.39 -3.77
CA CYS A 99 -7.87 6.02 -3.58
C CYS A 99 -8.99 5.00 -3.33
N SER A 100 -9.85 5.27 -2.34
CA SER A 100 -11.14 4.59 -2.14
C SER A 100 -11.09 3.06 -2.18
N THR A 101 -10.04 2.46 -1.64
CA THR A 101 -9.90 0.99 -1.57
C THR A 101 -10.56 0.38 -0.34
N ALA A 102 -10.87 1.21 0.66
CA ALA A 102 -11.74 0.87 1.79
C ALA A 102 -13.14 1.46 1.61
N SER A 103 -14.11 0.88 2.29
CA SER A 103 -15.45 1.43 2.48
C SER A 103 -15.75 1.50 3.98
N ASP A 104 -16.46 2.53 4.45
CA ASP A 104 -17.03 2.48 5.79
C ASP A 104 -18.20 1.48 5.88
N GLU A 105 -18.62 1.13 7.10
CA GLU A 105 -19.71 0.17 7.35
C GLU A 105 -21.02 0.58 6.66
N GLN A 106 -21.26 1.89 6.53
CA GLN A 106 -22.45 2.44 5.91
C GLN A 106 -22.45 2.23 4.38
N GLN A 107 -21.29 2.39 3.74
CA GLN A 107 -21.07 2.11 2.33
C GLN A 107 -21.08 0.60 2.04
N ALA A 108 -20.48 -0.23 2.91
CA ALA A 108 -20.50 -1.68 2.77
C ALA A 108 -21.94 -2.23 2.73
N TYR A 109 -22.83 -1.68 3.56
CA TYR A 109 -24.26 -2.02 3.56
C TYR A 109 -24.98 -1.66 2.23
N LEU A 110 -24.46 -0.68 1.50
CA LEU A 110 -24.95 -0.28 0.18
C LEU A 110 -24.32 -1.09 -0.97
N GLY A 111 -23.57 -2.15 -0.67
CA GLY A 111 -22.92 -2.99 -1.66
C GLY A 111 -21.65 -2.37 -2.26
N TYR A 112 -21.04 -1.38 -1.59
CA TYR A 112 -19.69 -0.96 -1.96
C TYR A 112 -18.72 -2.13 -1.78
N LYS A 113 -17.82 -2.24 -2.74
CA LYS A 113 -16.74 -3.22 -2.70
C LYS A 113 -15.60 -2.64 -1.83
N ASN A 114 -14.91 -3.53 -1.12
CA ASN A 114 -13.81 -3.20 -0.22
C ASN A 114 -12.57 -4.04 -0.60
N PHE A 115 -11.78 -3.54 -1.56
CA PHE A 115 -10.57 -4.22 -2.00
C PHE A 115 -9.61 -4.48 -0.84
N ALA A 116 -9.53 -3.54 0.11
CA ALA A 116 -8.62 -3.61 1.24
C ALA A 116 -8.88 -4.82 2.16
N GLU A 117 -10.13 -5.30 2.29
CA GLU A 117 -10.43 -6.55 3.01
C GLU A 117 -9.74 -7.77 2.39
N THR A 118 -9.62 -7.81 1.05
CA THR A 118 -8.95 -8.93 0.37
C THR A 118 -7.45 -8.96 0.65
N VAL A 119 -6.85 -7.77 0.81
CA VAL A 119 -5.46 -7.62 1.28
C VAL A 119 -5.38 -8.04 2.75
N LYS A 120 -6.28 -7.55 3.62
CA LYS A 120 -6.31 -7.84 5.05
C LYS A 120 -6.39 -9.35 5.37
N LYS A 121 -7.13 -10.13 4.57
CA LYS A 121 -7.19 -11.60 4.71
C LYS A 121 -5.83 -12.29 4.57
N ASP A 122 -4.92 -11.70 3.80
CA ASP A 122 -3.57 -12.22 3.54
C ASP A 122 -2.55 -11.71 4.59
N PHE A 123 -2.93 -10.71 5.39
CA PHE A 123 -2.16 -10.21 6.54
C PHE A 123 -3.03 -10.20 7.83
N PRO A 124 -3.43 -11.38 8.33
CA PRO A 124 -4.36 -11.48 9.46
C PRO A 124 -3.84 -10.79 10.73
N GLU A 125 -2.53 -10.86 10.98
CA GLU A 125 -1.89 -10.27 12.17
C GLU A 125 -1.43 -8.82 11.98
N ALA A 126 -1.39 -8.31 10.75
CA ALA A 126 -0.93 -6.95 10.48
C ALA A 126 -2.05 -5.92 10.70
N THR A 127 -1.69 -4.71 11.13
CA THR A 127 -2.59 -3.58 11.01
C THR A 127 -2.58 -3.11 9.55
N VAL A 128 -3.73 -3.17 8.88
CA VAL A 128 -3.88 -2.71 7.50
C VAL A 128 -4.62 -1.39 7.49
N TRP A 129 -4.04 -0.38 6.84
CA TRP A 129 -4.61 0.94 6.64
C TRP A 129 -4.92 1.16 5.16
N ALA A 130 -6.09 1.70 4.86
CA ALA A 130 -6.51 2.04 3.50
C ALA A 130 -7.38 3.30 3.52
N ALA A 131 -7.43 4.03 2.41
CA ALA A 131 -8.26 5.22 2.31
C ALA A 131 -9.65 4.88 1.76
N SER A 132 -10.71 5.45 2.36
CA SER A 132 -12.07 5.40 1.82
C SER A 132 -12.37 6.53 0.83
N SER A 133 -11.52 7.55 0.77
CA SER A 133 -11.60 8.67 -0.16
C SER A 133 -10.44 8.67 -1.17
N SER A 134 -10.46 9.65 -2.08
CA SER A 134 -9.25 10.04 -2.81
C SER A 134 -8.11 10.38 -1.85
N VAL A 135 -6.88 10.09 -2.29
CA VAL A 135 -5.64 10.40 -1.57
C VAL A 135 -4.79 11.35 -2.42
N SER A 136 -4.20 12.37 -1.80
CA SER A 136 -3.26 13.27 -2.46
C SER A 136 -1.88 12.61 -2.59
N SER A 137 -1.32 12.55 -3.81
CA SER A 137 0.03 12.02 -4.04
C SER A 137 1.15 12.86 -3.40
N GLN A 138 0.90 14.15 -3.11
CA GLN A 138 1.89 15.06 -2.54
C GLN A 138 1.89 15.06 -1.02
N THR A 139 0.68 15.02 -0.45
CA THR A 139 0.48 15.20 0.98
C THR A 139 0.05 13.92 1.67
N LEU A 140 -0.27 12.85 0.94
CA LEU A 140 -0.78 11.58 1.48
C LEU A 140 -2.07 11.72 2.30
N LEU A 141 -2.74 12.89 2.24
CA LEU A 141 -3.99 13.14 2.93
C LEU A 141 -5.15 12.41 2.24
N GLY A 142 -5.99 11.80 3.06
CA GLY A 142 -7.21 11.10 2.69
C GLY A 142 -7.93 10.64 3.95
N ASN A 143 -9.12 10.06 3.79
CA ASN A 143 -9.87 9.46 4.90
C ASN A 143 -9.34 8.05 5.16
N TRP A 144 -8.26 7.98 5.93
CA TRP A 144 -7.61 6.74 6.32
C TRP A 144 -8.42 5.96 7.33
N GLN A 145 -8.56 4.66 7.10
CA GLN A 145 -9.28 3.74 7.94
C GLN A 145 -8.42 2.51 8.21
N LYS A 146 -8.52 2.00 9.43
CA LYS A 146 -8.02 0.67 9.76
C LYS A 146 -9.01 -0.35 9.21
N VAL A 147 -8.50 -1.29 8.43
CA VAL A 147 -9.30 -2.34 7.78
C VAL A 147 -9.47 -3.48 8.78
N GLU A 148 -10.72 -3.76 9.11
CA GLU A 148 -11.15 -4.89 9.94
C GLU A 148 -11.77 -5.99 9.05
N LEU A 149 -11.88 -7.22 9.56
CA LEU A 149 -12.51 -8.37 8.87
C LEU A 149 -13.83 -8.77 9.52
#